data_AF-A0A2R7KNQ9-F1
#
_entry.id   AF-A0A2R7KNQ9-F1
#
_cell.length_a   1.000
_cell.length_b   1.000
_cell.length_c   1.000
_cell.angle_alpha   90.00
_cell.angle_beta   90.00
_cell.angle_gamma   90.00
#
_symmetry.space_group_name_H-M   'P 1'
#
loop_
_entity.id
_entity.type
_entity.pdbx_description
1 polymer ?
#
loop_
_entity_poly.entity_id
_entity_poly.type
_entity_poly.pdbx_seq_one_letter_code
_entity_poly.pdbx_strand_id
1 'polypeptide(L)'
;MEELKKYRITEYLENLPAKDYSQALKILQSVLNVSLNTIYCWREIKIEDKTDIPHEKVRLLEALFEMEPGGLSNTSCKVSTLKELLRSARNETS
;
A
#
# COMPACT_ATOMS: atom_id res chain seq x y z
N MET A 1 -9.44 3.04 19.76
CA MET A 1 -9.13 3.93 18.64
C MET A 1 -8.60 3.04 17.54
N GLU A 2 -9.27 2.95 16.40
CA GLU A 2 -8.74 2.21 15.25
C GLU A 2 -7.49 2.92 14.77
N GLU A 3 -6.34 2.26 14.93
CA GLU A 3 -5.07 2.80 14.47
C GLU A 3 -5.06 2.77 12.94
N LEU A 4 -4.97 3.96 12.32
CA LEU A 4 -4.90 4.08 10.88
C LEU A 4 -3.59 3.47 10.38
N LYS A 5 -3.71 2.30 9.75
CA LYS A 5 -2.60 1.61 9.09
C LYS A 5 -2.25 2.29 7.78
N LYS A 6 -0.96 2.33 7.47
CA LYS A 6 -0.41 2.94 6.25
C LYS A 6 -0.79 2.17 4.99
N TYR A 7 -0.96 0.85 5.11
CA TYR A 7 -1.34 -0.04 4.01
C TYR A 7 -2.53 -0.91 4.37
N ARG A 8 -3.35 -1.23 3.36
CA ARG A 8 -4.58 -2.03 3.48
C ARG A 8 -4.34 -3.54 3.34
N ILE A 9 -3.11 -4.00 3.61
CA ILE A 9 -2.72 -5.43 3.54
C ILE A 9 -3.55 -6.27 4.52
N THR A 10 -3.80 -5.75 5.73
CA THR A 10 -4.64 -6.45 6.71
C THR A 10 -6.07 -6.65 6.19
N GLU A 11 -6.68 -5.60 5.62
CA GLU A 11 -8.05 -5.68 5.09
C GLU A 11 -8.19 -6.73 3.99
N TYR A 12 -7.20 -6.81 3.09
CA TYR A 12 -7.21 -7.84 2.05
C TYR A 12 -7.11 -9.25 2.64
N LEU A 13 -6.20 -9.45 3.60
CA LEU A 13 -5.99 -10.76 4.21
C LEU A 13 -7.15 -11.20 5.12
N GLU A 14 -7.84 -10.27 5.79
CA GLU A 14 -9.02 -10.57 6.61
C GLU A 14 -10.25 -10.94 5.79
N ASN A 15 -10.33 -10.51 4.53
CA ASN A 15 -11.36 -10.95 3.60
C ASN A 15 -11.16 -12.40 3.13
N LEU A 16 -9.99 -13.00 3.35
CA LEU A 16 -9.74 -14.39 2.96
C LEU A 16 -10.25 -15.39 4.01
N PRO A 17 -10.73 -16.57 3.60
CA PRO A 17 -11.03 -17.65 4.52
C PRO A 17 -9.78 -18.03 5.35
N ALA A 18 -9.98 -18.40 6.62
CA ALA A 18 -8.86 -18.81 7.50
C ALA A 18 -7.99 -19.95 6.93
N LYS A 19 -8.57 -20.80 6.08
CA LYS A 19 -7.86 -21.88 5.36
C LYS A 19 -6.88 -21.34 4.32
N ASP A 20 -7.30 -20.30 3.59
CA ASP A 20 -6.51 -19.66 2.53
C ASP A 20 -5.52 -18.64 3.09
N TYR A 21 -5.77 -18.09 4.28
CA TYR A 21 -4.90 -17.10 4.92
C TYR A 21 -3.44 -17.57 5.05
N SER A 22 -3.22 -18.77 5.60
CA SER A 22 -1.87 -19.33 5.78
C SER A 22 -1.18 -19.61 4.45
N GLN A 23 -1.95 -20.01 3.44
CA GLN A 23 -1.45 -20.28 2.09
C GLN A 23 -1.10 -18.99 1.36
N ALA A 24 -1.93 -17.95 1.47
CA ALA A 24 -1.68 -16.61 0.95
C ALA A 24 -0.38 -16.03 1.53
N LEU A 25 -0.14 -16.15 2.84
CA LEU A 25 1.11 -15.70 3.45
C LEU A 25 2.34 -16.42 2.91
N LYS A 26 2.24 -17.73 2.62
CA LYS A 26 3.34 -18.50 2.00
C LYS A 26 3.61 -18.06 0.56
N ILE A 27 2.54 -17.84 -0.20
CA ILE A 27 2.64 -17.34 -1.59
C ILE A 27 3.28 -15.96 -1.59
N LEU A 28 2.82 -15.05 -0.72
CA LEU A 28 3.37 -13.70 -0.58
C LEU A 28 4.86 -13.73 -0.23
N GLN A 29 5.28 -14.56 0.72
CA GLN A 29 6.72 -14.73 1.01
C GLN A 29 7.51 -15.18 -0.20
N SER A 30 7.00 -16.16 -0.94
CA SER A 30 7.68 -16.71 -2.12
C SER A 30 7.78 -15.70 -3.25
N VAL A 31 6.70 -14.96 -3.53
CA VAL A 31 6.65 -13.98 -4.64
C VAL A 31 7.45 -12.73 -4.31
N LEU A 32 7.33 -12.23 -3.07
CA LEU A 32 8.00 -11.01 -2.63
C LEU A 32 9.45 -11.28 -2.21
N ASN A 33 9.81 -12.56 -2.01
CA ASN A 33 11.10 -13.03 -1.50
C ASN A 33 11.46 -12.35 -0.17
N VAL A 34 10.52 -12.40 0.77
CA VAL A 34 10.65 -11.81 2.12
C VAL A 34 10.19 -12.78 3.19
N SER A 35 10.62 -12.55 4.42
CA SER A 35 10.22 -13.34 5.59
C SER A 35 8.76 -13.09 5.98
N LEU A 36 8.10 -14.07 6.63
CA LEU A 36 6.81 -13.84 7.30
C LEU A 36 6.83 -12.60 8.19
N ASN A 37 7.88 -12.45 8.99
CA ASN A 37 8.01 -11.33 9.92
C ASN A 37 7.96 -9.98 9.21
N THR A 38 8.53 -9.89 8.00
CA THR A 38 8.48 -8.70 7.17
C THR A 38 7.05 -8.39 6.75
N ILE A 39 6.27 -9.40 6.33
CA ILE A 39 4.86 -9.24 5.99
C ILE A 39 4.02 -8.83 7.20
N TYR A 40 4.27 -9.43 8.38
CA TYR A 40 3.62 -9.03 9.63
C TYR A 40 3.94 -7.58 10.00
N CYS A 41 5.20 -7.17 9.86
CA CYS A 41 5.60 -5.79 10.09
C CYS A 41 4.87 -4.85 9.11
N TRP A 42 4.87 -5.17 7.82
CA TRP A 42 4.20 -4.40 6.76
C TRP A 42 2.71 -4.16 7.00
N ARG A 43 1.98 -5.17 7.49
CA ARG A 43 0.54 -5.03 7.80
C ARG A 43 0.24 -4.24 9.08
N GLU A 44 1.26 -4.01 9.93
CA GLU A 44 1.17 -3.25 11.18
C GLU A 44 1.77 -1.84 11.07
N ILE A 45 2.38 -1.47 9.92
CA ILE A 45 2.93 -0.13 9.72
C ILE A 45 1.82 0.91 9.90
N LYS A 46 2.04 1.81 10.86
CA LYS A 46 1.18 2.95 11.13
C LYS A 46 1.50 4.09 10.16
N ILE A 47 0.53 4.96 9.88
CA ILE A 47 0.76 6.12 8.97
C ILE A 47 1.92 7.00 9.46
N GLU A 48 2.07 7.16 10.77
CA GLU A 48 3.11 7.99 11.40
C GLU A 48 4.50 7.33 11.42
N ASP A 49 4.57 6.04 11.08
CA ASP A 49 5.80 5.28 11.12
C ASP A 49 6.72 5.65 9.95
N LYS A 50 8.03 5.76 10.22
CA LYS A 50 9.04 6.01 9.17
C LYS A 50 9.27 4.80 8.29
N THR A 51 8.84 3.62 8.73
CA THR A 51 8.97 2.40 7.94
C THR A 51 8.09 2.48 6.69
N ASP A 52 8.67 2.13 5.55
CA ASP A 52 7.98 2.10 4.27
C ASP A 52 8.28 0.78 3.57
N ILE A 53 7.28 0.27 2.85
CA ILE A 53 7.46 -0.91 2.02
C ILE A 53 8.14 -0.46 0.73
N PRO A 54 9.23 -1.13 0.29
CA PRO A 54 9.85 -0.78 -0.98
C PRO A 54 8.82 -0.77 -2.11
N HIS A 55 8.83 0.30 -2.93
CA HIS A 55 7.83 0.52 -3.98
C HIS A 55 7.66 -0.70 -4.92
N GLU A 56 8.74 -1.42 -5.24
CA GLU A 56 8.68 -2.66 -6.02
C GLU A 56 7.76 -3.71 -5.37
N LYS A 57 7.86 -3.89 -4.05
CA LYS A 57 7.05 -4.84 -3.29
C LYS A 57 5.60 -4.37 -3.19
N VAL A 58 5.36 -3.07 -3.06
CA VAL A 58 4.01 -2.48 -3.10
C VAL A 58 3.34 -2.80 -4.43
N ARG A 59 4.02 -2.57 -5.56
CA ARG A 59 3.50 -2.87 -6.90
C ARG A 59 3.20 -4.36 -7.10
N LEU A 60 4.04 -5.24 -6.56
CA LEU A 60 3.79 -6.68 -6.58
C LEU A 60 2.56 -7.06 -5.75
N LEU A 61 2.42 -6.49 -4.55
CA LEU A 61 1.23 -6.68 -3.71
C LEU A 61 -0.04 -6.20 -4.41
N GLU A 62 -0.01 -5.02 -5.03
CA GLU A 62 -1.13 -4.48 -5.80
C GLU A 62 -1.52 -5.40 -6.96
N ALA A 63 -0.54 -5.91 -7.71
CA ALA A 63 -0.79 -6.86 -8.78
C ALA A 63 -1.36 -8.20 -8.27
N LEU A 64 -0.87 -8.70 -7.13
CA LEU A 64 -1.35 -9.93 -6.50
C LEU A 64 -2.77 -9.80 -5.92
N PHE A 65 -3.13 -8.60 -5.49
CA PHE A 65 -4.43 -8.30 -4.90
C PHE A 65 -5.43 -7.72 -5.91
N GLU A 66 -5.06 -7.67 -7.20
CA GLU A 66 -5.85 -7.08 -8.28
C GLU A 66 -6.30 -5.63 -7.98
N MET A 67 -5.44 -4.86 -7.30
CA MET A 67 -5.67 -3.46 -6.96
C MET A 67 -5.03 -2.50 -7.97
N GLU A 68 -5.64 -1.33 -8.12
CA GLU A 68 -5.02 -0.24 -8.88
C GLU A 68 -3.75 0.27 -8.18
N PRO A 69 -2.77 0.79 -8.94
CA PRO A 69 -1.55 1.33 -8.36
C PRO A 69 -1.83 2.53 -7.46
N GLY A 70 -1.35 2.47 -6.22
CA GLY A 70 -1.69 3.39 -5.14
C GLY A 70 -2.89 2.94 -4.29
N GLY A 71 -3.59 1.87 -4.65
CA GLY A 71 -4.76 1.35 -3.93
C GLY A 71 -4.40 0.59 -2.65
N LEU A 72 -3.17 0.05 -2.56
CA LEU A 72 -2.70 -0.60 -1.34
C LEU A 72 -2.46 0.41 -0.21
N SER A 73 -2.04 1.63 -0.54
CA SER A 73 -1.79 2.69 0.42
C SER A 73 -3.10 3.30 0.91
N ASN A 74 -3.21 3.46 2.24
CA ASN A 74 -4.38 4.09 2.86
C ASN A 74 -4.31 5.62 2.76
N THR A 75 -3.14 6.16 2.44
CA THR A 75 -2.93 7.60 2.22
C THR A 75 -3.18 7.92 0.76
N SER A 76 -4.32 8.56 0.45
CA SER A 76 -4.56 9.06 -0.91
C SER A 76 -3.60 10.23 -1.19
N CYS A 77 -2.60 10.02 -2.05
CA CYS A 77 -1.76 11.11 -2.52
C CYS A 77 -2.56 11.94 -3.54
N LYS A 78 -3.42 12.84 -3.05
CA LYS A 78 -4.16 13.80 -3.88
C LYS A 78 -3.29 15.01 -4.17
N VAL A 79 -2.32 14.81 -5.05
CA VAL A 79 -1.51 15.90 -5.62
C VAL A 79 -2.07 16.25 -6.99
N SER A 80 -2.39 17.52 -7.21
CA SER A 80 -2.77 18.03 -8.53
C SER A 80 -1.64 17.78 -9.52
N THR A 81 -1.98 17.45 -10.76
CA THR A 81 -0.96 17.16 -11.78
C THR A 81 -0.08 18.40 -12.01
N LEU A 82 1.18 18.18 -12.42
CA LEU A 82 2.09 19.28 -12.76
C LEU A 82 1.48 20.25 -13.77
N LYS A 83 0.67 19.75 -14.72
CA LYS A 83 -0.04 20.59 -15.69
C LYS A 83 -1.06 21.53 -15.03
N GLU A 84 -1.78 21.07 -14.02
CA GLU A 84 -2.72 21.93 -13.28
C GLU A 84 -1.98 22.95 -12.42
N LEU A 85 -0.90 22.53 -11.75
CA LEU A 85 -0.05 23.44 -10.98
C LEU A 85 0.57 24.54 -11.86
N LEU A 86 1.04 24.18 -13.06
CA LEU A 86 1.56 25.13 -14.04
C LEU A 86 0.49 26.08 -14.59
N ARG A 87 -0.77 25.63 -14.70
CA ARG A 87 -1.89 26.47 -15.12
C ARG A 87 -2.25 27.48 -14.03
N SER A 88 -2.33 27.05 -12.77
CA SER A 88 -2.59 27.94 -11.64
C SER A 88 -1.49 28.99 -11.48
N ALA A 89 -0.22 28.59 -11.60
CA ALA A 89 0.91 29.52 -11.49
C ALA A 89 0.93 30.60 -12.60
N ARG A 90 0.43 30.32 -13.80
CA ARG A 90 0.30 31.32 -14.88
C ARG A 90 -0.82 32.32 -14.66
N ASN A 91 -1.88 31.95 -13.93
CA ASN A 91 -3.06 32.81 -13.74
C ASN A 91 -2.88 33.82 -12.59
N GLU A 92 -1.90 33.65 -11.71
CA GLU A 92 -1.57 34.61 -10.64
C GLU A 92 -0.66 35.76 -11.11
N THR A 93 -0.20 35.75 -12.36
CA THR A 93 0.68 36.77 -12.93
C THR A 93 -0.01 37.70 -13.95
N SER A 94 -1.35 37.73 -13.98
CA SER A 94 -2.14 38.62 -14.86
C SER A 94 -3.01 39.58 -14.07
#